data_AF-A0A971BS42-F1
#
_entry.id   AF-A0A971BS42-F1
#
_cell.length_a   1.000
_cell.length_b   1.000
_cell.length_c   1.000
_cell.angle_alpha   90.00
_cell.angle_beta   90.00
_cell.angle_gamma   90.00
#
_symmetry.space_group_name_H-M   'P 1'
#
loop_
_entity.id
_entity.type
_entity.pdbx_description
1 polymer ?
#
loop_
_entity_poly.entity_id
_entity_poly.type
_entity_poly.pdbx_seq_one_letter_code
_entity_poly.pdbx_strand_id
1 'polypeptide(L)' 'MRRKILLGIIGGAVFLIIGLVLGLIAGMNIGGNYFVDFEFGGVRGYEAVGKIGAILGAVLGAAAGAILGVKLAGRLGK' A
#
# COMPACT_ATOMS: atom_id res chain seq x y z
N MET A 1 -22.89 -10.93 7.24
CA MET A 1 -22.54 -10.24 5.98
C MET A 1 -22.06 -8.81 6.23
N ARG A 2 -22.90 -7.90 6.77
CA ARG A 2 -22.55 -6.48 7.01
C ARG A 2 -21.23 -6.26 7.76
N ARG A 3 -20.98 -6.99 8.85
CA ARG A 3 -19.73 -6.90 9.63
C ARG A 3 -18.47 -7.24 8.84
N LYS A 4 -18.53 -8.24 7.94
CA LYS A 4 -17.38 -8.65 7.11
C LYS A 4 -17.02 -7.55 6.12
N ILE A 5 -18.04 -6.94 5.50
CA ILE A 5 -17.86 -5.81 4.58
C ILE A 5 -17.25 -4.62 5.33
N LEU A 6 -17.81 -4.26 6.48
CA LEU A 6 -17.35 -3.12 7.26
C LEU A 6 -15.89 -3.28 7.73
N LEU A 7 -15.54 -4.44 8.32
CA LEU A 7 -14.17 -4.69 8.74
C LEU A 7 -13.21 -4.84 7.55
N GLY A 8 -13.67 -5.36 6.41
CA GLY A 8 -12.90 -5.38 5.17
C GLY A 8 -12.57 -3.96 4.68
N ILE A 9 -13.56 -3.05 4.67
CA ILE A 9 -13.34 -1.65 4.27
C ILE A 9 -12.38 -0.95 5.23
N ILE A 10 -12.58 -1.10 6.55
CA ILE A 10 -11.70 -0.49 7.56
C ILE A 10 -10.27 -1.03 7.42
N GLY A 11 -10.12 -2.35 7.34
CA GLY A 11 -8.81 -2.98 7.16
C GLY A 11 -8.13 -2.50 5.88
N GLY A 12 -8.88 -2.45 4.77
CA GLY A 12 -8.38 -1.94 3.50
C GLY A 12 -7.92 -0.48 3.59
N ALA A 13 -8.72 0.42 4.18
CA ALA A 13 -8.36 1.82 4.32
C ALA A 13 -7.11 2.03 5.20
N VAL A 14 -7.01 1.31 6.33
CA VAL A 14 -5.85 1.41 7.23
C VAL A 14 -4.58 0.92 6.53
N PHE A 15 -4.63 -0.26 5.92
CA PHE A 15 -3.44 -0.81 5.27
C PHE A 15 -3.12 -0.13 3.94
N LEU A 16 -4.08 0.55 3.28
CA LEU A 16 -3.79 1.42 2.14
C LEU A 16 -2.79 2.50 2.57
N ILE A 17 -3.05 3.19 3.68
CA ILE A 17 -2.18 4.26 4.17
C ILE A 17 -0.82 3.70 4.57
N ILE A 18 -0.80 2.59 5.31
CA ILE A 18 0.46 1.93 5.72
C ILE A 18 1.27 1.51 4.49
N GLY A 19 0.62 0.83 3.54
CA GLY A 19 1.23 0.36 2.31
C GLY A 19 1.75 1.51 1.46
N LEU A 20 1.01 2.61 1.35
CA LEU A 20 1.44 3.83 0.65
C LEU A 20 2.75 4.36 1.23
N VAL A 21 2.83 4.51 2.55
CA VAL A 21 4.02 5.06 3.23
C VAL A 21 5.21 4.11 3.09
N LEU A 22 5.02 2.80 3.34
CA LEU A 22 6.08 1.81 3.20
C LEU A 22 6.57 1.69 1.76
N GLY A 23 5.64 1.70 0.80
CA GLY A 23 5.93 1.67 -0.62
C GLY A 23 6.69 2.92 -1.07
N LEU A 24 6.31 4.10 -0.59
CA LEU A 24 7.03 5.35 -0.85
C LEU A 24 8.48 5.26 -0.36
N ILE A 25 8.68 4.86 0.90
CA ILE A 25 10.01 4.76 1.51
C ILE A 25 10.87 3.73 0.77
N ALA A 26 10.32 2.55 0.46
CA ALA A 26 11.02 1.54 -0.31
C ALA A 26 11.38 2.04 -1.71
N GLY A 27 10.43 2.67 -2.40
CA GLY A 27 10.63 3.23 -3.73
C GLY A 27 11.69 4.35 -3.75
N MET A 28 11.67 5.25 -2.76
CA MET A 28 12.69 6.29 -2.61
C MET A 28 14.08 5.70 -2.39
N ASN A 29 14.21 4.68 -1.53
CA ASN A 29 15.48 4.00 -1.31
C ASN A 29 15.99 3.30 -2.58
N ILE A 30 15.10 2.66 -3.33
CA ILE A 30 15.47 1.99 -4.58
C ILE A 30 15.88 3.03 -5.63
N GLY A 31 15.07 4.07 -5.84
CA GLY A 31 15.32 5.13 -6.81
C GLY A 31 16.55 5.98 -6.49
N GLY A 32 16.80 6.25 -5.20
CA GLY A 32 17.94 7.06 -4.76
C GLY A 32 19.28 6.33 -4.83
N ASN A 33 19.30 5.00 -4.80
CA ASN A 33 20.54 4.22 -4.76
C ASN A 33 20.82 3.44 -6.05
N TYR A 34 19.80 2.94 -6.75
CA TYR A 34 19.97 2.02 -7.88
C TYR A 34 19.44 2.57 -9.20
N PHE A 35 18.38 3.38 -9.16
CA PHE A 35 17.71 3.91 -10.35
C PHE A 35 17.77 5.44 -10.41
N VAL A 36 18.94 6.03 -10.11
CA VAL A 36 19.13 7.48 -9.98
C VAL A 36 18.79 8.23 -11.27
N ASP A 37 18.90 7.56 -12.41
CA ASP A 37 18.67 8.13 -13.74
C ASP A 37 17.28 7.83 -14.31
N PHE A 38 16.47 7.05 -13.59
CA PHE A 38 15.13 6.68 -14.03
C PHE A 38 14.17 7.86 -13.95
N GLU A 39 13.42 8.10 -15.02
CA GLU A 39 12.46 9.20 -15.12
C GLU A 39 11.03 8.69 -15.25
N PHE A 40 10.11 9.31 -14.51
CA PHE A 40 8.68 9.01 -14.56
C PHE A 40 7.87 10.24 -14.17
N GLY A 41 6.91 10.65 -15.00
CA GLY A 41 6.00 11.74 -14.69
C GLY A 41 6.70 13.10 -14.46
N GLY A 42 7.77 13.37 -15.20
CA GLY A 42 8.52 14.64 -15.12
C GLY A 42 9.47 14.77 -13.91
N VAL A 43 9.66 13.69 -13.15
CA VAL A 43 10.62 13.62 -12.04
C VAL A 43 11.55 12.44 -12.23
N ARG A 44 12.63 12.38 -11.43
CA ARG A 44 13.72 11.43 -11.61
C ARG A 44 14.13 10.75 -10.31
N GLY A 45 14.77 9.59 -10.42
CA GLY A 45 15.49 8.93 -9.34
C GLY A 45 14.59 8.57 -8.17
N TYR A 46 14.98 8.99 -6.97
CA TYR A 46 14.26 8.69 -5.73
C TYR A 46 12.79 9.16 -5.77
N GLU A 47 12.49 10.28 -6.43
CA GLU A 47 11.12 10.79 -6.48
C GLU A 47 10.26 10.00 -7.46
N ALA A 48 10.80 9.66 -8.63
CA ALA A 48 10.13 8.86 -9.65
C ALA A 48 9.77 7.46 -9.11
N VAL A 49 10.76 6.74 -8.58
CA VAL A 49 10.55 5.40 -8.04
C VAL A 49 9.77 5.44 -6.72
N GLY A 50 9.92 6.50 -5.92
CA GLY A 50 9.11 6.75 -4.74
C GLY A 50 7.62 6.83 -5.05
N LYS A 51 7.23 7.58 -6.09
CA LYS A 51 5.83 7.67 -6.54
C LYS A 51 5.28 6.32 -6.99
N ILE A 52 6.05 5.55 -7.76
CA ILE A 52 5.66 4.18 -8.18
C ILE A 52 5.49 3.28 -6.96
N GLY A 53 6.47 3.29 -6.04
CA GLY A 53 6.44 2.52 -4.81
C GLY A 53 5.22 2.84 -3.96
N ALA A 54 4.87 4.13 -3.81
CA ALA A 54 3.69 4.56 -3.07
C ALA A 54 2.39 3.99 -3.66
N ILE A 55 2.24 4.04 -5.00
CA ILE A 55 1.06 3.51 -5.70
C ILE A 55 0.96 1.99 -5.49
N LEU A 56 2.04 1.26 -5.74
CA LEU A 56 2.07 -0.20 -5.58
C LEU A 56 1.81 -0.61 -4.13
N GLY A 57 2.46 0.07 -3.19
CA GLY A 57 2.30 -0.16 -1.77
C GLY A 57 0.87 0.10 -1.30
N ALA A 58 0.23 1.18 -1.75
CA ALA A 58 -1.16 1.49 -1.43
C ALA A 58 -2.11 0.39 -1.90
N VAL A 59 -1.96 -0.09 -3.14
CA VAL A 59 -2.79 -1.15 -3.72
C VAL A 59 -2.60 -2.47 -2.97
N LEU A 60 -1.35 -2.88 -2.74
CA LEU A 60 -1.05 -4.12 -2.02
C LEU A 60 -1.52 -4.06 -0.56
N GLY A 61 -1.29 -2.92 0.10
CA GLY A 61 -1.75 -2.66 1.44
C GLY A 61 -3.27 -2.74 1.55
N ALA A 62 -4.01 -2.04 0.69
CA ALA A 62 -5.47 -2.08 0.67
C ALA A 62 -6.01 -3.50 0.50
N ALA A 63 -5.44 -4.26 -0.45
CA ALA A 63 -5.84 -5.65 -0.68
C ALA A 63 -5.57 -6.53 0.55
N ALA A 64 -4.38 -6.45 1.13
CA ALA A 64 -4.00 -7.21 2.32
C ALA A 64 -4.91 -6.85 3.52
N GLY A 65 -5.12 -5.57 3.77
CA GLY A 65 -5.98 -5.09 4.84
C GLY A 65 -7.43 -5.53 4.69
N ALA A 66 -7.98 -5.50 3.48
CA ALA A 66 -9.33 -5.96 3.22
C ALA A 66 -9.47 -7.47 3.53
N ILE A 67 -8.53 -8.29 3.07
CA ILE A 67 -8.50 -9.73 3.35
C ILE A 67 -8.41 -9.98 4.86
N LEU A 68 -7.52 -9.28 5.57
CA LEU A 68 -7.36 -9.42 7.01
C LEU A 68 -8.61 -8.99 7.78
N GLY A 69 -9.24 -7.88 7.38
CA GLY A 69 -10.49 -7.40 7.97
C GLY A 69 -11.64 -8.40 7.82
N VAL A 70 -11.80 -8.99 6.64
CA VAL A 70 -12.80 -10.05 6.39
C VAL A 70 -12.52 -11.29 7.23
N LYS A 71 -11.25 -11.72 7.33
CA LYS A 71 -10.84 -12.86 8.16
C LYS A 71 -11.12 -12.63 9.64
N LEU A 72 -10.79 -11.44 10.15
CA LEU A 72 -11.05 -11.04 11.54
C LEU A 72 -12.56 -11.07 11.85
N ALA A 73 -13.38 -10.51 10.97
CA ALA A 73 -14.84 -10.54 11.10
C ALA A 73 -15.40 -11.97 11.20
N GLY A 74 -14.80 -12.92 10.48
CA GLY A 74 -15.17 -14.34 10.54
C GLY A 74 -14.76 -15.03 11.84
N ARG A 75 -13.67 -14.59 12.48
CA ARG A 75 -13.22 -15.13 13.78
C ARG A 75 -14.07 -14.62 14.95
N LEU A 76 -14.45 -13.35 14.92
CA LEU A 76 -15.21 -12.71 16.00
C LEU A 76 -16.72 -13.01 15.95
N GLY A 77 -17.20 -13.71 14.92
CA GLY A 77 -18.59 -14.13 14.78
C GLY A 77 -18.81 -15.62 15.01
N LYS A 78 -17.75 -16.33 15.40
CA LYS A 78 -17.84 -17.62 16.09
C LYS A 78 -17.94 -17.34 17.58
#